data_AF-A0A6V8PGI6-F1
#
_entry.id   AF-A0A6V8PGI6-F1
#
_cell.length_a   1.000
_cell.length_b   1.000
_cell.length_c   1.000
_cell.angle_alpha   90.00
_cell.angle_beta   90.00
_cell.angle_gamma   90.00
#
_symmetry.space_group_name_H-M   'P 1'
#
loop_
_entity.id
_entity.type
_entity.pdbx_description
1 polymer ?
#
loop_
_entity_poly.entity_id
_entity_poly.type
_entity_poly.pdbx_seq_one_letter_code
_entity_poly.pdbx_strand_id
1 'polypeptide(L)' 'MIAPNMATMLCFILTDIAVEKRTLIRAIKDSVNKSFNRITIDGDMSTNDIVLIMANGMLGNSEIKENSASYKIFKNALD' A
#
# COMPACT_ATOMS: atom_id res chain seq x y z
N MET A 1 -5.26 11.09 -10.38
CA MET A 1 -6.09 11.92 -9.50
C MET A 1 -7.42 11.20 -9.41
N ILE A 2 -7.65 10.27 -8.46
CA ILE A 2 -8.93 9.54 -8.44
C ILE A 2 -9.98 10.52 -8.05
N ALA A 3 -10.98 10.52 -8.90
CA ALA A 3 -11.89 11.59 -8.91
C ALA A 3 -13.25 10.98 -9.28
N PRO A 4 -14.12 10.68 -8.28
CA PRO A 4 -15.38 9.97 -8.42
C PRO A 4 -16.60 10.81 -7.95
N ASN A 5 -17.54 11.07 -8.85
CA ASN A 5 -18.82 11.75 -8.63
C ASN A 5 -19.92 10.73 -8.23
N MET A 6 -19.58 9.44 -8.10
CA MET A 6 -20.45 8.38 -7.58
C MET A 6 -19.67 7.14 -7.05
N ALA A 7 -18.36 7.24 -6.77
CA ALA A 7 -17.56 6.07 -6.36
C ALA A 7 -16.67 6.36 -5.14
N THR A 8 -16.47 5.35 -4.30
CA THR A 8 -15.54 5.38 -3.17
C THR A 8 -14.58 4.22 -3.35
N MET A 9 -13.28 4.49 -3.27
CA MET A 9 -12.24 3.48 -3.38
C MET A 9 -11.84 3.02 -1.98
N LEU A 10 -12.10 1.74 -1.70
CA LEU A 10 -11.66 1.07 -0.48
C LEU A 10 -10.74 -0.08 -0.89
N CYS A 11 -9.48 0.00 -0.47
CA CYS A 11 -8.48 -1.03 -0.73
C CYS A 11 -7.97 -1.61 0.61
N PHE A 12 -7.97 -2.93 0.71
CA PHE A 12 -7.48 -3.67 1.87
C PHE A 12 -6.42 -4.68 1.42
N ILE A 13 -5.21 -4.55 1.95
CA ILE A 13 -4.06 -5.39 1.63
C ILE A 13 -3.69 -6.17 2.88
N LEU A 14 -3.62 -7.49 2.76
CA LEU A 14 -3.27 -8.41 3.83
C LEU A 14 -2.01 -9.17 3.44
N THR A 15 -1.06 -9.29 4.35
CA THR A 15 0.16 -10.07 4.15
C THR A 15 0.59 -10.76 5.43
N ASP A 16 1.26 -11.90 5.27
CA ASP A 16 1.90 -12.63 6.35
C ASP A 16 3.37 -12.25 6.55
N ILE A 17 3.92 -11.37 5.71
CA ILE A 17 5.31 -10.93 5.78
C ILE A 17 5.59 -10.23 7.13
N ALA A 18 6.72 -10.59 7.76
CA ALA A 18 7.28 -9.83 8.87
C ALA A 18 8.02 -8.60 8.33
N VAL A 19 7.51 -7.40 8.64
CA VAL A 19 8.03 -6.12 8.15
C VAL A 19 7.94 -5.07 9.25
N GLU A 20 8.99 -4.26 9.36
CA GLU A 20 9.03 -3.17 10.33
C GLU A 20 7.91 -2.16 10.01
N LYS A 21 7.15 -1.74 11.04
CA LYS A 21 6.02 -0.81 10.89
C LYS A 21 6.35 0.46 10.09
N ARG A 22 7.51 1.09 10.35
CA ARG A 22 7.94 2.29 9.61
C ARG A 22 8.19 1.99 8.14
N THR A 23 8.86 0.88 7.86
CA THR A 23 9.13 0.38 6.51
C THR A 23 7.82 0.10 5.76
N LEU A 24 6.84 -0.55 6.42
CA LEU A 24 5.52 -0.82 5.85
C LEU A 24 4.74 0.47 5.50
N ILE A 25 4.71 1.45 6.42
CA ILE A 25 4.05 2.75 6.21
C ILE A 25 4.68 3.50 5.03
N ARG A 26 5.99 3.47 4.90
CA ARG A 26 6.69 4.12 3.79
C ARG A 26 6.38 3.43 2.47
N ALA A 27 6.47 2.09 2.45
CA ALA A 27 6.22 1.30 1.25
C ALA A 27 4.81 1.53 0.70
N ILE A 28 3.77 1.48 1.55
CA ILE A 28 2.39 1.69 1.10
C ILE A 28 2.14 3.11 0.61
N LYS A 29 2.70 4.14 1.27
CA LYS A 29 2.58 5.53 0.80
C LYS A 29 3.19 5.70 -0.59
N ASP A 30 4.37 5.15 -0.81
CA ASP A 30 5.05 5.22 -2.10
C ASP A 30 4.26 4.47 -3.19
N SER A 31 3.72 3.28 -2.87
CA SER A 31 2.87 2.52 -3.79
C SER A 31 1.59 3.25 -4.14
N VAL A 32 0.87 3.80 -3.16
CA VAL A 32 -0.36 4.57 -3.37
C VAL A 32 -0.11 5.79 -4.27
N ASN A 33 1.00 6.51 -4.06
CA ASN A 33 1.39 7.65 -4.91
C ASN A 33 1.71 7.25 -6.36
N LYS A 34 2.14 6.01 -6.57
CA LYS A 34 2.47 5.47 -7.90
C LYS A 34 1.30 4.75 -8.59
N SER A 35 0.25 4.40 -7.85
CA SER A 35 -0.90 3.62 -8.33
C SER A 35 -2.20 4.39 -8.15
N PHE A 36 -2.87 4.23 -7.00
CA PHE A 36 -4.21 4.78 -6.72
C PHE A 36 -4.28 6.28 -6.94
N ASN A 37 -3.29 7.07 -6.50
CA ASN A 37 -3.32 8.53 -6.71
C ASN A 37 -3.19 8.94 -8.19
N ARG A 38 -2.94 8.02 -9.11
CA ARG A 38 -2.75 8.30 -10.55
C ARG A 38 -3.94 7.94 -11.44
N ILE A 39 -4.85 7.07 -11.01
CA ILE A 39 -6.08 6.80 -11.78
C ILE A 39 -7.10 7.92 -11.57
N THR A 40 -8.03 8.11 -12.50
CA THR A 40 -9.21 9.00 -12.40
C THR A 40 -10.35 8.34 -13.16
N ILE A 41 -11.59 8.46 -12.69
CA ILE A 41 -12.74 7.91 -13.40
C ILE A 41 -13.59 9.06 -13.97
N ASP A 42 -14.02 10.01 -13.16
CA ASP A 42 -14.95 11.06 -13.60
C ASP A 42 -14.59 12.51 -13.18
N GLY A 43 -13.61 12.73 -12.30
CA GLY A 43 -13.11 14.08 -12.00
C GLY A 43 -13.34 14.62 -10.58
N ASP A 44 -14.07 13.92 -9.71
CA ASP A 44 -14.35 14.41 -8.33
C ASP A 44 -13.35 13.97 -7.24
N MET A 45 -13.63 13.73 -5.97
CA MET A 45 -12.70 13.01 -5.05
C MET A 45 -13.56 12.51 -3.90
N SER A 46 -13.57 11.21 -3.60
CA SER A 46 -14.43 10.73 -2.53
C SER A 46 -13.95 11.26 -1.18
N THR A 47 -14.88 11.57 -0.30
CA THR A 47 -14.60 11.92 1.11
C THR A 47 -14.17 10.72 1.94
N ASN A 48 -14.25 9.50 1.39
CA ASN A 48 -14.11 8.24 2.12
C ASN A 48 -13.10 7.27 1.49
N ASP A 49 -12.24 7.73 0.58
CA ASP A 49 -11.20 6.89 -0.01
C ASP A 49 -10.20 6.39 1.07
N ILE A 50 -9.98 5.08 1.13
CA ILE A 50 -9.12 4.43 2.14
C ILE A 50 -8.27 3.34 1.48
N VAL A 51 -6.98 3.33 1.80
CA VAL A 51 -6.08 2.18 1.59
C VAL A 51 -5.55 1.72 2.95
N LEU A 52 -5.85 0.47 3.31
CA LEU A 52 -5.36 -0.18 4.52
C LEU A 52 -4.41 -1.32 4.16
N ILE A 53 -3.29 -1.42 4.87
CA ILE A 53 -2.40 -2.58 4.81
C ILE A 53 -2.19 -3.16 6.21
N MET A 54 -2.31 -4.48 6.32
CA MET A 54 -2.06 -5.23 7.56
C MET A 54 -1.09 -6.36 7.30
N ALA A 55 -0.05 -6.45 8.14
CA ALA A 55 0.98 -7.47 8.08
C ALA A 55 1.04 -8.20 9.42
N ASN A 56 0.82 -9.52 9.43
CA ASN A 56 0.74 -10.30 10.67
C ASN A 56 2.05 -11.00 11.06
N GLY A 57 3.06 -11.04 10.18
CA GLY A 57 4.38 -11.59 10.47
C GLY A 57 4.48 -13.13 10.53
N MET A 58 3.44 -13.86 10.13
CA MET A 58 3.39 -15.32 10.22
C MET A 58 4.24 -16.08 9.18
N LEU A 59 4.80 -15.39 8.18
CA LEU A 59 5.61 -16.01 7.11
C LEU A 59 6.93 -16.62 7.63
N GLY A 60 7.41 -16.21 8.81
CA GLY A 60 8.66 -16.70 9.41
C GLY A 60 9.94 -16.11 8.77
N ASN A 61 9.81 -15.10 7.91
CA ASN A 61 10.95 -14.35 7.40
C ASN A 61 11.57 -13.44 8.47
N SER A 62 12.84 -13.07 8.28
CA SER A 62 13.44 -11.99 9.07
C SER A 62 12.73 -10.66 8.78
N GLU A 63 12.52 -9.85 9.83
CA GLU A 63 11.83 -8.57 9.74
C GLU A 63 12.44 -7.69 8.63
N ILE A 64 11.64 -7.37 7.62
CA ILE A 64 12.05 -6.53 6.50
C ILE A 64 12.17 -5.08 6.98
N LYS A 65 13.34 -4.50 6.75
CA LYS A 65 13.67 -3.09 6.99
C LYS A 65 14.03 -2.41 5.68
N GLU A 66 13.92 -1.09 5.61
CA GLU A 66 14.18 -0.32 4.38
C GLU A 66 15.55 -0.63 3.74
N ASN A 67 16.60 -0.84 4.56
CA ASN A 67 17.96 -1.13 4.08
C ASN A 67 18.21 -2.63 3.78
N SER A 68 17.20 -3.50 3.94
CA SER A 68 17.35 -4.94 3.70
C SER A 68 17.27 -5.26 2.20
N ALA A 69 17.96 -6.32 1.76
CA ALA A 69 17.87 -6.79 0.39
C ALA A 69 16.43 -7.19 0.00
N SER A 70 15.71 -7.80 0.95
CA SER A 70 14.31 -8.23 0.78
C SER A 70 13.33 -7.07 0.61
N TYR A 71 13.69 -5.84 1.00
CA TYR A 71 12.83 -4.67 0.83
C TYR A 71 12.46 -4.43 -0.64
N LYS A 72 13.42 -4.60 -1.57
CA LYS A 72 13.15 -4.41 -3.00
C LYS A 72 12.13 -5.43 -3.53
N ILE A 73 12.24 -6.68 -3.09
CA ILE A 73 11.32 -7.75 -3.49
C ILE A 73 9.92 -7.46 -2.96
N PHE A 74 9.81 -7.14 -1.67
CA PHE A 74 8.55 -6.74 -1.05
C PHE A 74 7.94 -5.52 -1.75
N LYS A 75 8.75 -4.48 -2.01
CA LYS A 75 8.28 -3.24 -2.63
C LYS A 75 7.77 -3.47 -4.06
N ASN A 76 8.47 -4.29 -4.83
CA ASN A 76 8.04 -4.65 -6.19
C ASN A 76 6.76 -5.48 -6.21
N ALA A 77 6.52 -6.31 -5.19
CA ALA A 77 5.27 -7.05 -5.09
C ALA A 77 4.09 -6.17 -4.65
N LEU A 78 4.37 -5.05 -3.98
CA LEU A 78 3.37 -4.08 -3.52
C LEU A 78 3.01 -3.02 -4.58
N ASP A 79 3.94 -2.69 -5.49
CA ASP A 79 3.76 -1.72 -6.58
C ASP A 79 2.97 -2.29 -7.77
#